data_AF-A0A2W4HVG1-F1
#
_entry.id   AF-A0A2W4HVG1-F1
#
_cell.length_a   1.000
_cell.length_b   1.000
_cell.length_c   1.000
_cell.angle_alpha   90.00
_cell.angle_beta   90.00
_cell.angle_gamma   90.00
#
_symmetry.space_group_name_H-M   'P 1'
#
loop_
_entity.id
_entity.type
_entity.pdbx_description
1 polymer ?
#
loop_
_entity_poly.entity_id
_entity_poly.type
_entity_poly.pdbx_seq_one_letter_code
_entity_poly.pdbx_strand_id
1 'polypeptide(L)'
;MVETYRQGDVLLARVQTLPKNAQRKPVEQRIVLAWGETTGHAHAIDARFAKLYQHGAERFIEALDGAILVHEEHSAITLKPGIYRVVQQREYVPGSTRLVVD
;
A
#
# COMPACT_ATOMS: atom_id res chain seq x y z
N MET A 1 15.29 11.68 8.66
CA MET A 1 13.91 11.17 8.84
C MET A 1 13.50 10.50 7.54
N VAL A 2 12.88 9.32 7.59
CA VAL A 2 12.37 8.64 6.38
C VAL A 2 11.06 9.32 5.98
N GLU A 3 10.91 9.72 4.71
CA GLU A 3 9.66 10.30 4.22
C GLU A 3 8.57 9.23 4.19
N THR A 4 7.43 9.52 4.82
CA THR A 4 6.30 8.58 4.93
C THR A 4 4.98 9.26 4.63
N TYR A 5 4.09 8.53 3.96
CA TYR A 5 2.70 8.93 3.74
C TYR A 5 1.77 7.88 4.34
N ARG A 6 0.75 8.31 5.07
CA ARG A 6 -0.21 7.41 5.71
C ARG A 6 -1.63 7.78 5.32
N GLN A 7 -2.43 6.79 4.95
CA GLN A 7 -3.86 6.93 4.70
C GLN A 7 -4.56 5.67 5.24
N GLY A 8 -5.41 5.81 6.25
CA GLY A 8 -6.07 4.67 6.89
C GLY A 8 -5.07 3.60 7.38
N ASP A 9 -5.27 2.38 6.91
CA ASP A 9 -4.45 1.21 7.20
C ASP A 9 -3.23 1.07 6.26
N VAL A 10 -3.00 2.02 5.34
CA VAL A 10 -1.85 2.01 4.43
C VAL A 10 -0.80 3.02 4.86
N LEU A 11 0.43 2.54 5.02
CA LEU A 11 1.63 3.34 5.18
C LEU A 11 2.57 3.11 3.99
N LEU A 12 2.95 4.20 3.32
CA LEU A 12 3.99 4.23 2.30
C LEU A 12 5.27 4.80 2.90
N ALA A 13 6.30 3.99 3.02
CA ALA A 13 7.60 4.40 3.55
C ALA A 13 8.64 4.50 2.42
N ARG A 14 9.26 5.67 2.24
CA ARG A 14 10.24 5.89 1.17
C ARG A 14 11.46 5.01 1.39
N VAL A 15 11.90 4.34 0.33
CA VAL A 15 13.13 3.54 0.30
C VAL A 15 14.03 4.04 -0.82
N GLN A 16 15.34 3.81 -0.68
CA GLN A 16 16.32 4.31 -1.65
C GLN A 16 16.24 3.55 -2.99
N THR A 17 16.03 2.23 -2.93
CA THR A 17 16.05 1.36 -4.11
C THR A 17 15.08 0.19 -3.95
N LEU A 18 14.62 -0.36 -5.07
CA LEU A 18 13.89 -1.63 -5.10
C LEU A 18 14.83 -2.79 -4.75
N PRO A 19 14.35 -3.86 -4.09
CA PRO A 19 15.09 -5.10 -3.94
C PRO A 19 15.49 -5.69 -5.30
N LYS A 20 16.70 -6.27 -5.41
CA LYS A 20 17.25 -6.79 -6.68
C LYS A 20 16.34 -7.80 -7.40
N ASN A 21 15.54 -8.56 -6.65
CA ASN A 21 14.63 -9.58 -7.18
C ASN A 21 13.15 -9.19 -7.00
N ALA A 22 12.85 -7.89 -6.96
CA ALA A 22 11.48 -7.41 -6.94
C ALA A 22 10.87 -7.58 -8.34
N GLN A 23 9.76 -8.31 -8.42
CA GLN A 23 9.06 -8.56 -9.67
C GLN A 23 8.02 -7.48 -9.92
N ARG A 24 8.03 -6.87 -11.10
CA ARG A 24 6.97 -5.97 -11.53
C ARG A 24 5.67 -6.75 -11.67
N LYS A 25 4.60 -6.24 -11.08
CA LYS A 25 3.24 -6.76 -11.29
C LYS A 25 2.52 -5.87 -12.31
N PRO A 26 2.12 -6.41 -13.48
CA PRO A 26 1.36 -5.63 -14.44
C PRO A 26 -0.01 -5.31 -13.84
N VAL A 27 -0.35 -4.02 -13.85
CA VAL A 27 -1.65 -3.50 -13.42
C VAL A 27 -2.07 -2.50 -14.47
N GLU A 28 -3.25 -2.69 -15.06
CA GLU A 28 -3.66 -1.93 -16.25
C GLU A 28 -4.30 -0.57 -15.92
N GLN A 29 -5.00 -0.45 -14.79
CA GLN A 29 -5.82 0.73 -14.50
C GLN A 29 -5.57 1.30 -13.11
N ARG A 30 -5.81 0.51 -12.05
CA ARG A 30 -5.78 0.96 -10.65
C ARG A 30 -4.94 0.01 -9.82
N ILE A 31 -3.89 0.52 -9.19
CA ILE A 31 -3.07 -0.22 -8.23
C ILE A 31 -3.75 -0.13 -6.87
N VAL A 32 -4.37 -1.23 -6.43
CA VAL A 32 -4.96 -1.35 -5.10
C VAL A 32 -3.88 -1.77 -4.09
N LEU A 33 -3.61 -0.90 -3.11
CA LEU A 33 -2.68 -1.15 -2.03
C LEU A 33 -3.34 -1.90 -0.88
N ALA A 34 -4.57 -1.54 -0.53
CA ALA A 34 -5.38 -2.26 0.44
C ALA A 34 -6.86 -2.03 0.13
N TRP A 35 -7.69 -3.00 0.48
CA TRP A 35 -9.13 -2.79 0.60
C TRP A 35 -9.38 -2.20 1.99
N GLY A 36 -10.16 -1.13 2.06
CA GLY A 36 -10.53 -0.48 3.31
C GLY A 36 -11.47 -1.38 4.14
N GLU A 37 -11.80 -0.91 5.34
CA GLU A 37 -12.67 -1.63 6.28
C GLU A 37 -14.11 -1.77 5.78
N THR A 38 -14.56 -0.78 4.99
CA THR A 38 -15.85 -0.80 4.30
C THR A 38 -15.73 -1.57 2.99
N THR A 39 -16.61 -2.55 2.78
CA THR A 39 -16.69 -3.35 1.56
C THR A 39 -16.76 -2.45 0.32
N GLY A 40 -15.75 -2.54 -0.56
CA GLY A 40 -15.70 -1.83 -1.83
C GLY A 40 -14.84 -0.56 -1.83
N HIS A 41 -14.39 -0.07 -0.67
CA HIS A 41 -13.42 1.02 -0.59
C HIS A 41 -11.99 0.50 -0.72
N ALA A 42 -11.11 1.29 -1.33
CA ALA A 42 -9.75 0.85 -1.62
C ALA A 42 -8.75 1.99 -1.65
N HIS A 43 -7.67 1.82 -0.88
CA HIS A 43 -6.48 2.63 -0.96
C HIS A 43 -5.78 2.33 -2.27
N ALA A 44 -5.75 3.30 -3.18
CA ALA A 44 -5.30 3.03 -4.53
C ALA A 44 -4.61 4.20 -5.20
N ILE A 45 -3.85 3.88 -6.25
CA ILE A 45 -3.15 4.83 -7.10
C ILE A 45 -3.45 4.46 -8.57
N ASP A 46 -3.61 5.46 -9.43
CA ASP A 46 -3.74 5.27 -10.87
C ASP A 46 -2.46 4.64 -11.45
N ALA A 47 -2.60 3.55 -12.21
CA ALA A 47 -1.47 2.80 -12.77
C ALA A 47 -0.67 3.58 -13.83
N ARG A 48 -1.19 4.71 -14.34
CA ARG A 48 -0.45 5.64 -15.20
C ARG A 48 0.65 6.37 -14.45
N PHE A 49 0.48 6.58 -13.14
CA PHE A 49 1.40 7.34 -12.31
C PHE A 49 2.13 6.49 -11.27
N ALA A 50 1.98 5.17 -11.28
CA ALA A 50 2.74 4.29 -10.42
C ALA A 50 2.92 2.89 -11.02
N LYS A 51 3.94 2.17 -10.56
CA LYS A 51 4.16 0.76 -10.89
C LYS A 51 4.22 -0.07 -9.61
N LEU A 52 3.56 -1.22 -9.61
CA LEU A 52 3.57 -2.16 -8.50
C LEU A 52 4.70 -3.19 -8.65
N TYR A 53 5.40 -3.45 -7.56
CA TYR A 53 6.42 -4.48 -7.44
C TYR A 53 6.16 -5.38 -6.23
N GLN A 54 6.57 -6.63 -6.33
CA GLN A 54 6.48 -7.60 -5.24
C GLN A 54 7.83 -8.30 -5.02
N HIS A 55 8.22 -8.43 -3.76
CA HIS A 55 9.38 -9.19 -3.33
C HIS A 55 8.98 -10.09 -2.16
N GLY A 56 8.77 -11.38 -2.40
CA GLY A 56 8.20 -12.28 -1.40
C GLY A 56 6.81 -11.82 -0.94
N ALA A 57 6.66 -11.62 0.37
CA ALA A 57 5.43 -11.09 0.98
C ALA A 57 5.33 -9.54 0.94
N GLU A 58 6.42 -8.86 0.60
CA GLU A 58 6.48 -7.40 0.61
C GLU A 58 6.02 -6.82 -0.73
N ARG A 59 5.36 -5.67 -0.66
CA ARG A 59 4.93 -4.90 -1.82
C ARG A 59 5.62 -3.55 -1.83
N PHE A 60 5.92 -3.06 -3.03
CA PHE A 60 6.55 -1.77 -3.26
C PHE A 60 5.83 -1.08 -4.41
N ILE A 61 5.82 0.24 -4.38
CA ILE A 61 5.43 1.05 -5.53
C ILE A 61 6.61 1.92 -5.97
N GLU A 62 6.72 2.11 -7.27
CA GLU A 62 7.45 3.23 -7.85
C GLU A 62 6.41 4.30 -8.20
N ALA A 63 6.41 5.40 -7.46
CA ALA A 63 5.58 6.57 -7.74
C ALA A 63 6.27 7.46 -8.79
N LEU A 64 5.52 7.85 -9.81
CA LEU A 64 5.92 8.80 -10.83
C LEU A 64 5.37 10.20 -10.50
N ASP A 65 5.70 11.19 -11.32
CA ASP A 65 5.11 12.52 -11.20
C ASP A 65 3.58 12.45 -11.33
N GLY A 66 2.85 13.16 -10.47
CA GLY A 66 1.39 13.12 -10.43
C GLY A 66 0.78 11.90 -9.72
N ALA A 67 1.58 11.07 -9.05
CA ALA A 67 1.06 9.97 -8.24
C ALA A 67 0.22 10.48 -7.06
N ILE A 68 -1.04 10.05 -6.99
CA ILE A 68 -1.97 10.42 -5.93
C ILE A 68 -2.55 9.15 -5.31
N LEU A 69 -2.40 9.02 -3.99
CA LEU A 69 -3.04 7.99 -3.20
C LEU A 69 -4.45 8.45 -2.82
N VAL A 70 -5.47 7.71 -3.26
CA VAL A 70 -6.89 7.99 -3.02
C VAL A 70 -7.54 6.87 -2.22
N HIS A 71 -8.54 7.25 -1.44
CA HIS A 71 -9.49 6.38 -0.76
C HIS A 71 -10.82 7.14 -0.65
N GLU A 72 -11.93 6.42 -0.71
CA GLU A 72 -13.28 6.98 -0.78
C GLU A 72 -13.62 7.83 0.46
N GLU A 73 -13.05 7.52 1.62
CA GLU A 73 -13.31 8.21 2.91
C GLU A 73 -12.19 9.16 3.36
N HIS A 74 -11.06 9.19 2.65
CA HIS A 74 -9.90 9.99 3.07
C HIS A 74 -9.52 11.03 2.03
N SER A 75 -8.95 12.13 2.50
CA SER A 75 -8.34 13.11 1.60
C SER A 75 -7.23 12.47 0.78
N ALA A 76 -7.19 12.83 -0.50
CA ALA A 76 -6.16 12.38 -1.42
C ALA A 76 -4.77 12.88 -0.98
N ILE A 77 -3.75 12.05 -1.15
CA ILE A 77 -2.36 12.36 -0.79
C ILE A 77 -1.52 12.38 -2.06
N THR A 78 -0.92 13.52 -2.39
CA THR A 78 0.05 13.61 -3.49
C THR A 78 1.40 13.05 -3.03
N LEU A 79 1.91 12.08 -3.76
CA LEU A 79 3.20 11.43 -3.49
C LEU A 79 4.29 12.13 -4.31
N LYS A 80 5.47 12.32 -3.73
CA LYS A 80 6.64 12.68 -4.51
C LYS A 80 7.11 11.47 -5.34
N PRO A 81 7.76 11.70 -6.50
CA PRO A 81 8.39 10.61 -7.24
C PRO A 81 9.41 9.84 -6.39
N GLY A 82 9.41 8.53 -6.51
CA GLY A 82 10.33 7.66 -5.77
C GLY A 82 9.79 6.27 -5.50
N ILE A 83 10.56 5.48 -4.75
CA ILE A 83 10.19 4.11 -4.40
C ILE A 83 9.69 4.09 -2.97
N TYR A 84 8.55 3.43 -2.75
CA TYR A 84 7.92 3.31 -1.45
C TYR A 84 7.63 1.84 -1.14
N ARG A 85 7.98 1.40 0.07
CA ARG A 85 7.52 0.13 0.63
C ARG A 85 6.08 0.32 1.11
N VAL A 86 5.20 -0.60 0.72
CA VAL A 86 3.80 -0.62 1.13
C VAL A 86 3.69 -1.45 2.39
N VAL A 87 3.30 -0.81 3.49
CA VAL A 87 3.04 -1.47 4.77
C VAL A 87 1.55 -1.35 5.06
N GLN A 88 0.86 -2.49 5.04
CA GLN A 88 -0.53 -2.54 5.51
C GLN A 88 -0.51 -2.74 7.02
N GLN A 89 -1.06 -1.77 7.75
CA GLN A 89 -1.25 -1.82 9.19
C GLN A 89 -2.49 -2.65 9.47
N ARG A 90 -2.31 -3.92 9.85
CA ARG A 90 -3.43 -4.69 10.40
C ARG A 90 -3.70 -4.22 11.82
N GLU A 91 -4.97 -4.05 12.16
CA GLU A 91 -5.37 -3.99 13.56
C GLU A 91 -5.01 -5.33 14.22
N TYR A 92 -4.16 -5.26 15.26
CA TYR A 92 -3.90 -6.42 16.11
C TYR A 92 -5.15 -6.66 16.93
N VAL A 93 -5.86 -7.76 16.67
CA VAL A 93 -6.95 -8.23 17.53
C VAL A 93 -6.35 -9.27 18.49
N PRO A 94 -5.99 -8.95 19.74
CA PRO A 94 -5.67 -9.98 20.72
C PRO A 94 -6.96 -10.68 21.13
N GLY A 95 -7.11 -11.98 20.81
CA GLY A 95 -8.23 -12.75 21.37
C GLY A 95 -8.74 -13.98 20.62
N SER A 96 -7.99 -14.60 19.71
CA SER A 96 -8.40 -15.90 19.14
C SER A 96 -7.89 -17.09 19.98
N THR A 97 -8.15 -17.09 21.29
CA THR A 97 -8.06 -18.33 22.09
C THR A 97 -9.44 -18.95 22.14
N ARG A 98 -9.76 -19.82 21.18
CA ARG A 98 -10.94 -20.69 21.30
C ARG A 98 -10.46 -22.07 21.73
N LEU A 99 -10.28 -22.24 23.04
CA LEU A 99 -10.38 -23.53 23.71
C LEU A 99 -11.55 -23.40 24.68
N VAL A 100 -12.74 -23.74 24.19
CA VAL A 100 -13.83 -24.20 25.05
C VAL A 100 -13.89 -25.70 24.79
N VAL A 101 -13.22 -26.45 25.65
CA VAL A 101 -13.54 -27.85 25.88
C VAL A 101 -14.64 -27.85 26.93
N ASP A 102 -15.77 -28.46 26.59
CA ASP A 102 -16.65 -29.07 27.58
C ASP A 102 -16.14 -30.50 27.80
#